data_AF-A0A2A3MHN8-F1
#
_entry.id   AF-A0A2A3MHN8-F1
#
_cell.length_a   1.000
_cell.length_b   1.000
_cell.length_c   1.000
_cell.angle_alpha   90.00
_cell.angle_beta   90.00
_cell.angle_gamma   90.00
#
_symmetry.space_group_name_H-M   'P 1'
#
loop_
_entity.id
_entity.type
_entity.pdbx_description
1 polymer ?
#
loop_
_entity_poly.entity_id
_entity_poly.type
_entity_poly.pdbx_seq_one_letter_code
_entity_poly.pdbx_strand_id
1 'polypeptide(L)'
;MQFFGLALIAAVLAALLVLLVVRYGWHLRWLAGWVKGNVLLLGLVLATLIGLLAWDLQYFRVIEPRTTAGTLTFSKVGNQQYEAVLSGAGEERRVRLTGDLWELEVEVLRWHGLASLIGLQDGYRMHRLLGRYIALEQQRDAGSALSANFNPTPAWRDLWVWVDRLESQAMVQADAFEVRFVPLVDGARFALEVGPTGLTPEPLNAQARAAMKGL
;
A
#
# COMPACT_ATOMS: atom_id res chain seq x y z
N MET A 1 -29.35 -23.19 65.64
CA MET A 1 -29.37 -24.53 65.00
C MET A 1 -29.74 -24.48 63.50
N GLN A 2 -30.55 -23.54 63.01
CA GLN A 2 -30.97 -23.48 61.58
C GLN A 2 -29.85 -23.12 60.58
N PHE A 3 -28.95 -22.19 60.93
CA PHE A 3 -27.85 -21.77 60.04
C PHE A 3 -26.78 -22.85 59.80
N PHE A 4 -26.55 -23.74 60.78
CA PHE A 4 -25.63 -24.87 60.61
C PHE A 4 -26.14 -25.89 59.59
N GLY A 5 -27.46 -26.13 59.53
CA GLY A 5 -28.05 -27.01 58.52
C GLY A 5 -27.92 -26.46 57.10
N LEU A 6 -28.15 -25.15 56.93
CA LEU A 6 -27.94 -24.47 55.64
C LEU A 6 -26.47 -24.48 55.21
N ALA A 7 -25.54 -24.24 56.15
CA ALA A 7 -24.12 -24.30 55.87
C ALA A 7 -23.67 -25.71 55.43
N LEU A 8 -24.21 -26.76 56.06
CA LEU A 8 -23.92 -28.15 55.68
C LEU A 8 -24.47 -28.46 54.28
N ILE A 9 -25.70 -28.06 53.97
CA ILE A 9 -26.31 -28.26 52.65
C ILE A 9 -25.50 -27.52 51.56
N ALA A 10 -25.12 -26.27 51.83
CA ALA A 10 -24.29 -25.49 50.91
C ALA A 10 -22.90 -26.11 50.71
N ALA A 11 -22.27 -26.63 51.77
CA ALA A 11 -20.99 -27.31 51.69
C ALA A 11 -21.07 -28.62 50.87
N VAL A 12 -22.15 -29.39 51.05
CA VAL A 12 -22.38 -30.62 50.27
C VAL A 12 -22.66 -30.29 48.79
N LEU A 13 -23.44 -29.26 48.51
CA LEU A 13 -23.68 -28.76 47.14
C LEU A 13 -22.37 -28.28 46.48
N ALA A 14 -21.55 -27.51 47.21
CA ALA A 14 -20.26 -27.05 46.72
C ALA A 14 -19.32 -28.24 46.45
N ALA A 15 -19.27 -29.22 47.35
CA ALA A 15 -18.47 -30.43 47.17
C ALA A 15 -18.94 -31.25 45.95
N LEU A 16 -20.25 -31.42 45.76
CA LEU A 16 -20.82 -32.09 44.58
C LEU A 16 -20.50 -31.37 43.27
N LEU A 17 -20.56 -30.03 43.26
CA LEU A 17 -20.19 -29.23 42.10
C LEU A 17 -18.70 -29.38 41.76
N VAL A 18 -17.81 -29.32 42.75
CA VAL A 18 -16.37 -29.56 42.55
C VAL A 18 -16.13 -30.97 42.02
N LEU A 19 -16.80 -31.97 42.57
CA LEU A 19 -16.66 -33.37 42.13
C LEU A 19 -17.14 -33.55 40.68
N LEU A 20 -18.24 -32.92 40.29
CA LEU A 20 -18.72 -32.88 38.90
C LEU A 20 -17.72 -32.21 37.97
N VAL A 21 -17.19 -31.03 38.34
CA VAL A 21 -16.18 -30.31 37.55
C VAL A 21 -14.91 -31.13 37.40
N VAL A 22 -14.45 -31.83 38.43
CA VAL A 22 -13.27 -32.70 38.35
C VAL A 22 -13.57 -33.95 37.50
N ARG A 23 -14.73 -34.60 37.69
CA ARG A 23 -15.14 -35.82 36.99
C ARG A 23 -15.36 -35.60 35.49
N TYR A 24 -15.99 -34.49 35.11
CA TYR A 24 -16.25 -34.12 33.71
C TYR A 24 -15.10 -33.30 33.10
N GLY A 25 -14.43 -32.47 33.90
CA GLY A 25 -13.31 -31.63 33.49
C GLY A 25 -12.04 -32.41 33.18
N TRP A 26 -11.86 -33.64 33.70
CA TRP A 26 -10.70 -34.49 33.35
C TRP A 26 -10.63 -34.86 31.85
N HIS A 27 -11.72 -34.66 31.10
CA HIS A 27 -11.73 -34.83 29.64
C HIS A 27 -11.40 -33.52 28.91
N LEU A 28 -10.30 -32.84 29.32
CA LEU A 28 -9.68 -31.67 28.64
C LEU A 28 -9.39 -31.90 27.14
N ARG A 29 -9.63 -33.10 26.61
CA ARG A 29 -9.58 -33.41 25.18
C ARG A 29 -10.46 -32.50 24.33
N TRP A 30 -11.59 -32.01 24.85
CA TRP A 30 -12.41 -31.00 24.15
C TRP A 30 -11.69 -29.65 24.09
N LEU A 31 -11.08 -29.19 25.19
CA LEU A 31 -10.29 -27.95 25.22
C LEU A 31 -9.04 -28.06 24.32
N ALA A 32 -8.36 -29.20 24.33
CA ALA A 32 -7.24 -29.47 23.44
C ALA A 32 -7.67 -29.48 21.95
N GLY A 33 -8.84 -30.03 21.65
CA GLY A 33 -9.45 -29.95 20.31
C GLY A 33 -9.80 -28.51 19.92
N TRP A 34 -10.34 -27.72 20.85
CA TRP A 34 -10.64 -26.31 20.65
C TRP A 34 -9.39 -25.47 20.44
N VAL A 35 -8.34 -25.65 21.26
CA VAL A 35 -7.05 -24.96 21.09
C VAL A 35 -6.42 -25.34 19.76
N LYS A 36 -6.36 -26.63 19.41
CA LYS A 36 -5.86 -27.09 18.11
C LYS A 36 -6.63 -26.46 16.95
N GLY A 37 -7.96 -26.41 17.04
CA GLY A 37 -8.81 -25.75 16.05
C GLY A 37 -8.46 -24.26 15.91
N ASN A 38 -8.32 -23.53 17.01
CA ASN A 38 -7.94 -22.12 16.99
C ASN A 38 -6.53 -21.90 16.45
N VAL A 39 -5.55 -22.75 16.79
CA VAL A 39 -4.19 -22.68 16.21
C VAL A 39 -4.21 -22.92 14.71
N LEU A 40 -4.99 -23.89 14.24
CA LEU A 40 -5.15 -24.15 12.80
C LEU A 40 -5.85 -22.98 12.09
N LEU A 41 -6.89 -22.40 12.69
CA LEU A 41 -7.57 -21.22 12.16
C LEU A 41 -6.63 -20.01 12.12
N LEU A 42 -5.87 -19.75 13.18
CA LEU A 42 -4.83 -18.71 13.20
C LEU A 42 -3.78 -18.94 12.12
N GLY A 43 -3.31 -20.17 11.96
CA GLY A 43 -2.38 -20.54 10.90
C GLY A 43 -2.95 -20.30 9.51
N LEU A 44 -4.23 -20.62 9.29
CA LEU A 44 -4.92 -20.38 8.02
C LEU A 44 -5.10 -18.89 7.74
N VAL A 45 -5.45 -18.09 8.74
CA VAL A 45 -5.51 -16.62 8.64
C VAL A 45 -4.14 -16.06 8.30
N LEU A 46 -3.08 -16.48 9.00
CA LEU A 46 -1.73 -16.00 8.73
C LEU A 46 -1.24 -16.40 7.33
N ALA A 47 -1.50 -17.64 6.90
CA ALA A 47 -1.16 -18.11 5.56
C ALA A 47 -1.90 -17.29 4.48
N THR A 48 -3.17 -16.96 4.73
CA THR A 48 -3.98 -16.13 3.82
C THR A 48 -3.41 -14.71 3.76
N LEU A 49 -3.06 -14.11 4.90
CA LEU A 49 -2.43 -12.79 4.95
C LEU A 49 -1.10 -12.78 4.20
N ILE A 50 -0.21 -13.75 4.43
CA ILE A 50 1.06 -13.86 3.72
C ILE A 50 0.82 -14.02 2.21
N GLY A 51 -0.16 -14.81 1.80
CA GLY A 51 -0.53 -14.96 0.38
C GLY A 51 -1.02 -13.65 -0.25
N LEU A 52 -1.84 -12.86 0.47
CA LEU A 52 -2.30 -11.55 0.02
C LEU A 52 -1.14 -10.56 -0.11
N LEU A 53 -0.22 -10.54 0.85
CA LEU A 53 0.97 -9.70 0.78
C LEU A 53 1.85 -10.10 -0.40
N ALA A 54 2.14 -11.40 -0.54
CA ALA A 54 2.94 -11.91 -1.65
C ALA A 54 2.31 -11.60 -3.02
N TRP A 55 0.99 -11.54 -3.12
CA TRP A 55 0.30 -11.08 -4.32
C TRP A 55 0.53 -9.58 -4.57
N ASP A 56 0.39 -8.73 -3.56
CA ASP A 56 0.60 -7.29 -3.74
C ASP A 56 2.07 -6.94 -4.07
N LEU A 57 3.03 -7.67 -3.51
CA LEU A 57 4.47 -7.51 -3.80
C LEU A 57 4.80 -7.65 -5.30
N GLN A 58 4.01 -8.40 -6.07
CA GLN A 58 4.24 -8.63 -7.51
C GLN A 58 4.20 -7.34 -8.34
N TYR A 59 3.51 -6.32 -7.83
CA TYR A 59 3.35 -5.02 -8.48
C TYR A 59 4.49 -4.05 -8.17
N PHE A 60 5.36 -4.37 -7.21
CA PHE A 60 6.55 -3.58 -6.91
C PHE A 60 7.70 -3.98 -7.84
N ARG A 61 8.46 -2.98 -8.26
CA ARG A 61 9.71 -3.13 -9.01
C ARG A 61 10.88 -2.76 -8.13
N VAL A 62 12.00 -3.42 -8.32
CA VAL A 62 13.21 -3.15 -7.55
C VAL A 62 13.81 -1.81 -7.99
N ILE A 63 14.26 -1.00 -7.05
CA ILE A 63 15.00 0.23 -7.33
C ILE A 63 16.44 -0.15 -7.68
N GLU A 64 16.80 -0.11 -8.97
CA GLU A 64 18.20 -0.23 -9.36
C GLU A 64 18.88 1.15 -9.44
N PRO A 65 20.18 1.25 -9.09
CA PRO A 65 20.92 2.48 -9.25
C PRO A 65 20.98 2.89 -10.73
N ARG A 66 20.50 4.11 -11.04
CA ARG A 66 20.61 4.74 -12.37
C ARG A 66 19.80 4.03 -13.47
N THR A 67 18.65 3.45 -13.12
CA THR A 67 17.69 2.96 -14.12
C THR A 67 16.48 3.87 -14.23
N THR A 68 16.02 4.06 -15.47
CA THR A 68 14.78 4.78 -15.74
C THR A 68 13.60 3.90 -15.32
N ALA A 69 12.83 4.36 -14.34
CA ALA A 69 11.66 3.65 -13.84
C ALA A 69 10.53 3.57 -14.86
N GLY A 70 10.49 4.50 -15.80
CA GLY A 70 9.56 4.54 -16.93
C GLY A 70 9.66 5.85 -17.70
N THR A 71 9.06 5.87 -18.88
CA THR A 71 8.91 7.06 -19.71
C THR A 71 7.46 7.49 -19.71
N LEU A 72 7.21 8.74 -19.35
CA LEU A 72 5.90 9.36 -19.39
C LEU A 72 5.79 10.26 -20.62
N THR A 73 4.84 9.98 -21.49
CA THR A 73 4.57 10.76 -22.71
C THR A 73 3.21 11.42 -22.61
N PHE A 74 3.12 12.71 -22.93
CA PHE A 74 1.88 13.46 -22.94
C PHE A 74 1.49 13.86 -24.36
N SER A 75 0.22 13.68 -24.70
CA SER A 75 -0.36 14.07 -25.97
C SER A 75 -1.65 14.85 -25.73
N LYS A 76 -1.79 16.03 -26.33
CA LYS A 76 -2.97 16.87 -26.15
C LYS A 76 -4.13 16.32 -26.98
N VAL A 77 -5.26 16.04 -26.31
CA VAL A 77 -6.47 15.50 -26.94
C VAL A 77 -7.63 16.52 -26.97
N GLY A 78 -7.53 17.60 -26.19
CA GLY A 78 -8.55 18.63 -26.13
C GLY A 78 -8.07 19.89 -25.40
N ASN A 79 -8.99 20.80 -25.08
CA ASN A 79 -8.66 21.99 -24.30
C ASN A 79 -8.35 21.62 -22.85
N GLN A 80 -7.11 21.82 -22.40
CA GLN A 80 -6.62 21.40 -21.08
C GLN A 80 -6.87 19.91 -20.78
N GLN A 81 -6.94 19.07 -21.83
CA GLN A 81 -7.12 17.63 -21.76
C GLN A 81 -5.95 16.95 -22.47
N TYR A 82 -5.30 16.03 -21.76
CA TYR A 82 -4.12 15.33 -22.20
C TYR A 82 -4.31 13.82 -22.00
N GLU A 83 -3.74 13.04 -22.90
CA GLU A 83 -3.53 11.62 -22.72
C GLU A 83 -2.08 11.41 -22.26
N ALA A 84 -1.92 10.78 -21.10
CA ALA A 84 -0.64 10.41 -20.56
C ALA A 84 -0.41 8.91 -20.77
N VAL A 85 0.73 8.56 -21.35
CA VAL A 85 1.15 7.18 -21.62
C VAL A 85 2.40 6.90 -20.82
N LEU A 86 2.31 5.95 -19.89
CA LEU A 86 3.45 5.45 -19.13
C LEU A 86 3.97 4.17 -19.80
N SER A 87 5.21 4.21 -20.28
CA SER A 87 5.89 3.12 -20.99
C SER A 87 7.19 2.76 -20.26
N GLY A 88 7.42 1.50 -19.88
CA GLY A 88 8.69 1.06 -19.30
C GLY A 88 8.61 0.21 -18.03
N ALA A 89 7.43 0.06 -17.42
CA ALA A 89 7.21 -0.81 -16.25
C ALA A 89 6.77 -2.24 -16.61
N GLY A 90 7.06 -2.70 -17.84
CA GLY A 90 6.60 -3.97 -18.41
C GLY A 90 5.20 -3.95 -19.01
N GLU A 91 4.48 -2.83 -18.87
CA GLU A 91 3.14 -2.62 -19.45
C GLU A 91 3.02 -1.15 -19.91
N GLU A 92 2.29 -0.90 -20.99
CA GLU A 92 1.93 0.45 -21.43
C GLU A 92 0.57 0.80 -20.85
N ARG A 93 0.52 1.81 -19.97
CA ARG A 93 -0.74 2.29 -19.38
C ARG A 93 -1.07 3.67 -19.91
N ARG A 94 -2.29 3.79 -20.44
CA ARG A 94 -2.83 5.05 -20.97
C ARG A 94 -3.89 5.58 -20.03
N VAL A 95 -3.75 6.84 -19.65
CA VAL A 95 -4.69 7.52 -18.77
C VAL A 95 -5.00 8.89 -19.33
N ARG A 96 -6.24 9.35 -19.12
CA ARG A 96 -6.64 10.72 -19.46
C ARG A 96 -6.44 11.60 -18.24
N LEU A 97 -5.88 12.77 -18.48
CA LEU A 97 -5.56 13.77 -17.47
C LEU A 97 -6.09 15.12 -17.93
N THR A 98 -6.54 15.94 -16.98
CA THR A 98 -7.00 17.29 -17.26
C THR A 98 -6.29 18.28 -16.35
N GLY A 99 -5.82 19.39 -16.90
CA GLY A 99 -5.08 20.40 -16.13
C GLY A 99 -4.05 21.16 -16.98
N ASP A 100 -3.31 22.03 -16.30
CA ASP A 100 -2.20 22.80 -16.86
C ASP A 100 -0.84 22.26 -16.40
N LEU A 101 -0.80 21.64 -15.21
CA LEU A 101 0.36 21.02 -14.59
C LEU A 101 0.05 19.55 -14.30
N TRP A 102 1.09 18.73 -14.17
CA TRP A 102 0.98 17.37 -13.69
C TRP A 102 1.81 17.15 -12.42
N GLU A 103 1.32 16.25 -11.57
CA GLU A 103 2.03 15.71 -10.42
C GLU A 103 2.01 14.18 -10.49
N LEU A 104 3.10 13.52 -10.11
CA LEU A 104 3.19 12.06 -10.09
C LEU A 104 3.63 11.62 -8.70
N GLU A 105 2.87 10.70 -8.12
CA GLU A 105 3.15 10.05 -6.86
C GLU A 105 3.61 8.60 -7.10
N VAL A 106 4.72 8.25 -6.47
CA VAL A 106 5.33 6.93 -6.49
C VAL A 106 5.46 6.45 -5.05
N GLU A 107 4.94 5.27 -4.78
CA GLU A 107 5.06 4.61 -3.49
C GLU A 107 6.33 3.78 -3.46
N VAL A 108 7.08 3.91 -2.37
CA VAL A 108 8.38 3.27 -2.15
C VAL A 108 8.33 2.45 -0.87
N LEU A 109 8.90 1.25 -0.92
CA LEU A 109 9.14 0.38 0.22
C LEU A 109 10.64 0.24 0.41
N ARG A 110 11.15 0.71 1.55
CA ARG A 110 12.57 0.61 1.92
C ARG A 110 12.80 -0.47 2.95
N TRP A 111 13.68 -1.41 2.66
CA TRP A 111 14.02 -2.51 3.56
C TRP A 111 15.20 -2.11 4.45
N HIS A 112 15.06 -2.38 5.75
CA HIS A 112 16.05 -2.01 6.75
C HIS A 112 16.43 -3.21 7.63
N GLY A 113 17.54 -3.05 8.37
CA GLY A 113 17.97 -4.02 9.38
C GLY A 113 18.23 -5.40 8.81
N LEU A 114 17.57 -6.43 9.38
CA LEU A 114 17.77 -7.82 8.96
C LEU A 114 17.29 -8.08 7.52
N ALA A 115 16.28 -7.35 7.03
CA ALA A 115 15.75 -7.54 5.68
C ALA A 115 16.76 -7.12 4.60
N SER A 116 17.42 -5.98 4.78
CA SER A 116 18.49 -5.57 3.85
C SER A 116 19.71 -6.49 3.94
N LEU A 117 20.02 -7.04 5.11
CA LEU A 117 21.14 -7.98 5.31
C LEU A 117 20.94 -9.32 4.59
N ILE A 118 19.69 -9.81 4.46
CA ILE A 118 19.39 -11.01 3.67
C ILE A 118 19.24 -10.72 2.15
N GLY A 119 19.52 -9.48 1.72
CA GLY A 119 19.56 -9.09 0.32
C GLY A 119 18.23 -8.61 -0.27
N LEU A 120 17.23 -8.26 0.54
CA LEU A 120 16.03 -7.60 0.02
C LEU A 120 16.41 -6.19 -0.47
N GLN A 121 15.94 -5.87 -1.66
CA GLN A 121 16.19 -4.58 -2.31
C GLN A 121 14.93 -3.72 -2.24
N ASP A 122 15.13 -2.41 -2.12
CA ASP A 122 14.05 -1.43 -2.06
C ASP A 122 13.15 -1.52 -3.29
N GLY A 123 11.85 -1.38 -3.07
CA GLY A 123 10.84 -1.50 -4.10
C GLY A 123 10.14 -0.18 -4.37
N TYR A 124 9.72 0.06 -5.61
CA TYR A 124 8.87 1.18 -5.98
C TYR A 124 7.69 0.71 -6.83
N ARG A 125 6.60 1.48 -6.80
CA ARG A 125 5.50 1.35 -7.75
C ARG A 125 4.83 2.70 -8.02
N MET A 126 4.33 2.87 -9.23
CA MET A 126 3.59 4.07 -9.62
C MET A 126 2.20 4.03 -8.98
N HIS A 127 1.86 5.08 -8.22
CA HIS A 127 0.59 5.14 -7.51
C HIS A 127 -0.44 5.94 -8.29
N ARG A 128 -0.19 7.24 -8.48
CA ARG A 128 -1.17 8.18 -9.02
C ARG A 128 -0.53 9.28 -9.85
N LEU A 129 -1.14 9.56 -10.99
CA LEU A 129 -0.89 10.76 -11.79
C LEU A 129 -2.02 11.75 -11.54
N LEU A 130 -1.65 12.99 -11.24
CA LEU A 130 -2.55 14.09 -10.92
C LEU A 130 -2.38 15.19 -11.95
N GLY A 131 -3.49 15.77 -12.38
CA GLY A 131 -3.56 17.01 -13.12
C GLY A 131 -3.90 18.13 -12.15
N ARG A 132 -3.31 19.30 -12.37
CA ARG A 132 -3.58 20.50 -11.57
C ARG A 132 -3.81 21.67 -12.49
N TYR A 133 -4.86 22.43 -12.20
CA TYR A 133 -5.11 23.72 -12.83
C TYR A 133 -4.40 24.83 -12.09
N ILE A 134 -3.90 25.81 -12.83
CA ILE A 134 -3.35 27.03 -12.24
C ILE A 134 -4.48 27.93 -11.75
N ALA A 135 -5.60 27.96 -12.48
CA ALA A 135 -6.80 28.71 -12.10
C ALA A 135 -7.59 27.98 -11.00
N LEU A 136 -7.86 28.69 -9.90
CA LEU A 136 -8.56 28.13 -8.73
C LEU A 136 -10.02 27.79 -9.03
N GLU A 137 -10.68 28.55 -9.90
CA GLU A 137 -12.06 28.32 -10.34
C GLU A 137 -12.16 26.96 -11.05
N GLN A 138 -11.26 26.73 -12.03
CA GLN A 138 -11.20 25.47 -12.77
C GLN A 138 -10.85 24.29 -11.85
N GLN A 139 -9.94 24.48 -10.89
CA GLN A 139 -9.56 23.45 -9.93
C GLN A 139 -10.75 22.99 -9.06
N ARG A 140 -11.66 23.90 -8.69
CA ARG A 140 -12.84 23.56 -7.87
C ARG A 140 -13.89 22.80 -8.68
N ASP A 141 -14.06 23.15 -9.95
CA ASP A 141 -15.07 22.54 -10.82
C ASP A 141 -14.66 21.16 -11.35
N ALA A 142 -13.34 20.90 -11.47
CA ALA A 142 -12.82 19.67 -12.07
C ALA A 142 -12.99 18.38 -11.22
N GLY A 143 -13.21 18.49 -9.91
CA GLY A 143 -13.48 17.34 -9.03
C GLY A 143 -12.48 16.18 -9.18
N SER A 144 -12.99 14.95 -9.31
CA SER A 144 -12.17 13.72 -9.40
C SER A 144 -11.51 13.46 -10.77
N ALA A 145 -11.81 14.26 -11.81
CA ALA A 145 -11.21 14.10 -13.14
C ALA A 145 -9.70 14.41 -13.17
N LEU A 146 -9.19 14.96 -12.07
CA LEU A 146 -7.81 15.35 -11.86
C LEU A 146 -6.88 14.16 -11.55
N SER A 147 -7.40 12.99 -11.15
CA SER A 147 -6.55 11.88 -10.72
C SER A 147 -6.72 10.63 -11.58
N ALA A 148 -5.62 10.12 -12.10
CA ALA A 148 -5.53 8.80 -12.71
C ALA A 148 -4.71 7.87 -11.80
N ASN A 149 -5.34 6.81 -11.30
CA ASN A 149 -4.66 5.80 -10.51
C ASN A 149 -3.99 4.78 -11.43
N PHE A 150 -2.70 4.54 -11.22
CA PHE A 150 -1.99 3.44 -11.84
C PHE A 150 -2.11 2.15 -11.02
N ASN A 151 -2.40 2.26 -9.72
CA ASN A 151 -2.62 1.11 -8.85
C ASN A 151 -4.12 0.95 -8.52
N PRO A 152 -4.79 -0.11 -9.03
CA PRO A 152 -6.18 -0.41 -8.69
C PRO A 152 -6.32 -1.20 -7.37
N THR A 153 -5.23 -1.48 -6.65
CA THR A 153 -5.30 -2.25 -5.40
C THR A 153 -6.11 -1.48 -4.34
N PRO A 154 -7.14 -2.12 -3.74
CA PRO A 154 -7.90 -1.49 -2.67
C PRO A 154 -7.07 -1.43 -1.38
N ALA A 155 -7.27 -0.39 -0.58
CA ALA A 155 -6.51 -0.13 0.65
C ALA A 155 -6.47 -1.29 1.66
N TRP A 156 -7.46 -2.18 1.68
CA TRP A 156 -7.45 -3.36 2.56
C TRP A 156 -6.45 -4.44 2.13
N ARG A 157 -6.04 -4.45 0.86
CA ARG A 157 -5.05 -5.39 0.29
C ARG A 157 -3.68 -4.73 0.06
N ASP A 158 -3.60 -3.41 0.19
CA ASP A 158 -2.44 -2.62 -0.19
C ASP A 158 -1.32 -2.71 0.86
N LEU A 159 -0.23 -3.41 0.56
CA LEU A 159 0.87 -3.57 1.53
C LEU A 159 1.46 -2.23 1.97
N TRP A 160 1.62 -1.27 1.06
CA TRP A 160 2.23 0.01 1.37
C TRP A 160 1.41 0.75 2.43
N VAL A 161 0.09 0.77 2.28
CA VAL A 161 -0.83 1.38 3.24
C VAL A 161 -0.78 0.69 4.61
N TRP A 162 -0.60 -0.63 4.64
CA TRP A 162 -0.45 -1.36 5.91
C TRP A 162 0.85 -1.01 6.61
N VAL A 163 1.97 -0.94 5.87
CA VAL A 163 3.28 -0.57 6.40
C VAL A 163 3.28 0.88 6.90
N ASP A 164 2.72 1.81 6.12
CA ASP A 164 2.58 3.23 6.49
C ASP A 164 1.81 3.39 7.82
N ARG A 165 0.72 2.65 7.99
CA ARG A 165 -0.08 2.68 9.23
C ARG A 165 0.55 2.01 10.44
N LEU A 166 1.40 1.00 10.23
CA LEU A 166 2.03 0.26 11.33
C LEU A 166 3.12 1.08 12.05
N GLU A 167 3.55 2.20 11.45
CA GLU A 167 4.63 3.09 11.93
C GLU A 167 5.94 2.36 12.29
N SER A 168 6.07 1.08 11.95
CA SER A 168 7.15 0.22 12.40
C SER A 168 8.31 0.25 11.41
N GLN A 169 9.31 1.09 11.67
CA GLN A 169 10.49 1.24 10.80
C GLN A 169 11.56 0.14 10.98
N ALA A 170 11.30 -0.88 11.81
CA ALA A 170 12.32 -1.85 12.23
C ALA A 170 12.80 -2.76 11.09
N MET A 171 11.96 -3.04 10.10
CA MET A 171 12.29 -3.96 8.99
C MET A 171 11.91 -3.42 7.62
N VAL A 172 10.81 -2.68 7.53
CA VAL A 172 10.34 -2.06 6.28
C VAL A 172 9.76 -0.68 6.58
N GLN A 173 10.06 0.28 5.72
CA GLN A 173 9.53 1.64 5.80
C GLN A 173 8.77 1.95 4.52
N ALA A 174 7.61 2.58 4.67
CA ALA A 174 6.86 3.16 3.56
C ALA A 174 7.31 4.60 3.36
N ASP A 175 7.65 4.95 2.12
CA ASP A 175 7.96 6.30 1.69
C ASP A 175 7.20 6.63 0.41
N ALA A 176 7.05 7.93 0.13
CA ALA A 176 6.44 8.42 -1.08
C ALA A 176 7.38 9.41 -1.78
N PHE A 177 7.64 9.17 -3.06
CA PHE A 177 8.33 10.12 -3.92
C PHE A 177 7.34 10.82 -4.80
N GLU A 178 7.56 12.11 -5.00
CA GLU A 178 6.63 12.98 -5.72
C GLU A 178 7.38 13.87 -6.69
N VAL A 179 6.77 14.06 -7.85
CA VAL A 179 7.12 15.11 -8.80
C VAL A 179 5.92 16.03 -8.89
N ARG A 180 6.12 17.33 -8.69
CA ARG A 180 5.04 18.31 -8.66
C ARG A 180 5.28 19.47 -9.61
N PHE A 181 4.18 20.13 -10.00
CA PHE A 181 4.15 21.40 -10.72
C PHE A 181 4.82 21.40 -12.10
N VAL A 182 4.95 20.26 -12.76
CA VAL A 182 5.55 20.23 -14.11
C VAL A 182 4.49 20.58 -15.15
N PRO A 183 4.74 21.52 -16.09
CA PRO A 183 3.75 21.90 -17.10
C PRO A 183 3.36 20.74 -18.03
N LEU A 184 2.06 20.63 -18.30
CA LEU A 184 1.51 19.75 -19.33
C LEU A 184 1.69 20.41 -20.70
N VAL A 185 2.60 19.83 -21.49
CA VAL A 185 2.91 20.31 -22.84
C VAL A 185 2.67 19.18 -23.83
N ASP A 186 2.06 19.52 -24.96
CA ASP A 186 1.79 18.57 -26.03
C ASP A 186 3.08 17.94 -26.58
N GLY A 187 3.07 16.62 -26.70
CA GLY A 187 4.20 15.81 -27.15
C GLY A 187 5.36 15.73 -26.15
N ALA A 188 5.25 16.26 -24.92
CA ALA A 188 6.33 16.21 -23.95
C ALA A 188 6.61 14.77 -23.50
N ARG A 189 7.91 14.42 -23.41
CA ARG A 189 8.38 13.11 -22.97
C ARG A 189 9.37 13.25 -21.82
N PHE A 190 9.09 12.59 -20.71
CA PHE A 190 9.91 12.59 -19.51
C PHE A 190 10.35 11.17 -19.17
N ALA A 191 11.65 10.96 -18.98
CA ALA A 191 12.15 9.79 -18.30
C ALA A 191 12.03 10.01 -16.79
N LEU A 192 11.49 9.04 -16.08
CA LEU A 192 11.36 9.07 -14.63
C LEU A 192 12.56 8.34 -14.05
N GLU A 193 13.50 9.07 -13.48
CA GLU A 193 14.64 8.49 -12.77
C GLU A 193 14.31 8.38 -11.28
N VAL A 194 14.34 7.15 -10.77
CA VAL A 194 14.20 6.89 -9.33
C VAL A 194 15.59 6.89 -8.72
N GLY A 195 15.88 7.93 -7.95
CA GLY A 195 17.10 8.03 -7.17
C GLY A 195 16.94 7.51 -5.73
N PRO A 196 18.03 7.47 -4.95
CA PRO A 196 18.00 7.03 -3.56
C PRO A 196 17.11 7.88 -2.64
N THR A 197 16.90 9.15 -3.00
CA THR A 197 16.21 10.14 -2.16
C THR A 197 14.98 10.76 -2.82
N GLY A 198 14.61 10.34 -4.03
CA GLY A 198 13.49 10.95 -4.72
C GLY A 198 13.33 10.53 -6.16
N LEU A 199 12.29 11.08 -6.78
CA LEU A 199 11.93 10.88 -8.18
C LEU A 199 12.27 12.15 -8.96
N THR A 200 13.02 12.03 -10.05
CA THR A 200 13.38 13.17 -10.91
C THR A 200 12.88 12.96 -12.34
N PRO A 201 12.14 13.93 -12.91
CA PRO A 201 11.73 13.87 -14.30
C PRO A 201 12.84 14.43 -15.20
N GLU A 202 13.47 13.58 -16.01
CA GLU A 202 14.45 13.99 -17.01
C GLU A 202 13.78 14.26 -18.37
N PRO A 203 13.92 15.46 -18.96
CA PRO A 203 13.26 15.79 -20.22
C PRO A 203 13.95 15.16 -21.44
N LEU A 204 13.25 14.28 -22.15
CA LEU A 204 13.80 13.54 -23.30
C LEU A 204 13.71 14.31 -24.62
N ASN A 205 12.84 15.31 -24.73
CA ASN A 205 12.65 16.10 -25.96
C ASN A 205 12.61 17.62 -25.71
N ALA A 206 12.61 18.40 -26.79
CA ALA A 206 12.64 19.87 -26.72
C ALA A 206 11.41 20.45 -25.97
N GLN A 207 10.26 19.80 -26.12
CA GLN A 207 8.97 20.16 -25.53
C GLN A 207 9.01 19.96 -24.01
N ALA A 208 9.53 18.81 -23.55
CA ALA A 208 9.76 18.57 -22.13
C ALA A 208 10.82 19.52 -21.55
N ARG A 209 11.90 19.84 -22.31
CA ARG A 209 12.89 20.83 -21.86
C ARG A 209 12.31 22.22 -21.75
N ALA A 210 11.41 22.59 -22.66
CA ALA A 210 10.70 23.88 -22.60
C ALA A 210 9.79 23.94 -21.37
N ALA A 211 9.08 22.84 -21.05
CA ALA A 211 8.27 22.75 -19.84
C ALA A 211 9.10 22.94 -18.57
N MET A 212 10.29 22.34 -18.49
CA MET A 212 11.17 22.45 -17.32
C MET A 212 11.85 23.82 -17.18
N LYS A 213 12.06 24.56 -18.28
CA LYS A 213 12.65 25.91 -18.24
C LYS A 213 11.69 26.99 -17.74
N GLY A 214 10.39 26.68 -17.69
CA GLY A 214 9.35 27.59 -17.20
C GLY A 214 9.10 27.51 -15.69
N LEU A 215 9.80 26.62 -14.99
CA LEU A 215 9.85 26.50 -13.53
C LEU A 215 10.90 27.45 -12.95
#